data_AF-A0A2A2V9F8-F1
#
_entry.id   AF-A0A2A2V9F8-F1
#
_cell.length_a   1.000
_cell.length_b   1.000
_cell.length_c   1.000
_cell.angle_alpha   90.00
_cell.angle_beta   90.00
_cell.angle_gamma   90.00
#
_symmetry.space_group_name_H-M   'P 1'
#
loop_
_entity.id
_entity.type
_entity.pdbx_description
1 polymer ?
#
loop_
_entity_poly.entity_id
_entity_poly.type
_entity_poly.pdbx_seq_one_letter_code
_entity_poly.pdbx_strand_id
1 'polypeptide(L)' 'MMAWRKIALHTAVAAGFMFLLQRYGLSATLESSLLWAIVFGGCAAGLAYSQANR' A
#
# COMPACT_ATOMS: atom_id res chain seq x y z
N MET A 1 1.24 0.12 21.88
CA MET A 1 0.16 -0.04 20.88
C MET A 1 0.69 -0.81 19.68
N MET A 2 0.23 -2.05 19.53
CA MET A 2 0.45 -3.04 18.46
C MET A 2 1.19 -2.53 17.23
N ALA A 3 2.48 -2.83 17.10
CA ALA A 3 3.27 -2.55 15.90
C ALA A 3 2.56 -3.07 14.63
N TRP A 4 1.90 -4.21 14.73
CA TRP A 4 1.03 -4.77 13.70
C TRP A 4 -0.09 -3.82 13.23
N ARG A 5 -0.76 -3.09 14.14
CA ARG A 5 -1.80 -2.11 13.75
C ARG A 5 -1.21 -0.95 12.95
N LYS A 6 0.01 -0.51 13.30
CA LYS A 6 0.70 0.56 12.57
C LYS A 6 1.13 0.09 11.18
N ILE A 7 1.67 -1.13 11.08
CA ILE A 7 2.01 -1.76 9.80
C ILE A 7 0.77 -1.86 8.92
N ALA A 8 -0.32 -2.44 9.43
CA ALA A 8 -1.57 -2.60 8.69
C ALA A 8 -2.15 -1.26 8.21
N LEU A 9 -2.17 -0.24 9.07
CA LEU A 9 -2.64 1.10 8.69
C LEU A 9 -1.74 1.73 7.62
N HIS A 10 -0.41 1.65 7.77
CA HIS A 10 0.53 2.19 6.79
C HIS A 10 0.35 1.52 5.43
N THR A 11 0.29 0.18 5.41
CA THR A 11 0.06 -0.62 4.20
C THR A 11 -1.27 -0.27 3.53
N ALA A 12 -2.36 -0.14 4.30
CA ALA A 12 -3.68 0.19 3.76
C ALA A 12 -3.70 1.58 3.14
N VAL A 13 -3.08 2.57 3.79
CA VAL A 13 -2.97 3.94 3.26
C VAL A 13 -2.12 3.96 1.98
N ALA A 14 -1.00 3.24 1.95
CA ALA A 14 -0.12 3.17 0.78
C ALA A 14 -0.82 2.50 -0.42
N ALA A 15 -1.49 1.36 -0.20
CA ALA A 15 -2.24 0.66 -1.24
C ALA A 15 -3.41 1.52 -1.76
N GLY A 16 -4.15 2.16 -0.86
CA GLY A 16 -5.24 3.06 -1.21
C GLY A 16 -4.77 4.27 -2.01
N PHE A 17 -3.68 4.92 -1.59
CA PHE A 17 -3.06 6.02 -2.33
C PHE A 17 -2.68 5.59 -3.75
N MET A 18 -2.00 4.45 -3.90
CA MET A 18 -1.55 3.98 -5.20
C MET A 18 -2.74 3.63 -6.12
N PHE A 19 -3.79 3.01 -5.58
CA PHE A 19 -5.02 2.72 -6.33
C PHE A 19 -5.69 4.00 -6.83
N LEU A 20 -5.88 5.00 -5.95
CA LEU A 20 -6.52 6.26 -6.31
C LEU A 20 -5.71 7.04 -7.35
N LEU A 21 -4.38 7.07 -7.19
CA LEU A 21 -3.47 7.67 -8.15
C LEU A 21 -3.61 7.01 -9.53
N GLN A 22 -3.54 5.68 -9.60
CA GLN A 22 -3.67 4.96 -10.87
C GLN A 22 -5.05 5.18 -11.50
N ARG A 23 -6.12 5.06 -10.71
CA ARG A 23 -7.49 5.08 -11.24
C ARG A 23 -7.92 6.47 -11.70
N TYR A 24 -7.61 7.50 -10.92
CA TYR A 24 -8.14 8.85 -11.12
C TYR A 24 -7.09 9.87 -11.53
N GLY A 25 -5.84 9.72 -11.07
CA GLY A 25 -4.75 10.62 -11.48
C GLY A 25 -4.16 10.25 -12.84
N LEU A 26 -4.05 8.95 -13.14
CA LEU A 26 -3.43 8.42 -14.35
C LEU A 26 -4.43 7.78 -15.33
N SER A 27 -5.72 7.74 -14.98
CA SER A 27 -6.80 7.17 -15.79
C SER A 27 -6.55 5.74 -16.26
N ALA A 28 -5.81 4.94 -15.48
CA ALA A 28 -5.53 3.57 -15.86
C ALA A 28 -6.73 2.63 -15.72
N THR A 29 -6.61 1.46 -16.34
CA THR A 29 -7.59 0.39 -16.21
C THR A 29 -7.69 -0.08 -14.76
N LEU A 30 -8.85 -0.65 -14.40
CA LEU A 30 -9.07 -1.20 -13.06
C LEU A 30 -8.05 -2.30 -12.75
N GLU A 31 -7.78 -3.17 -13.72
CA GLU A 31 -6.79 -4.24 -13.59
C GLU A 31 -5.41 -3.71 -13.23
N SER A 32 -4.91 -2.72 -13.99
CA SER A 32 -3.61 -2.10 -13.72
C SER A 32 -3.58 -1.42 -12.35
N SER A 33 -4.66 -0.73 -11.99
CA SER A 33 -4.79 -0.06 -10.69
C SER A 33 -4.71 -1.04 -9.52
N LEU A 34 -5.37 -2.20 -9.63
CA LEU A 34 -5.35 -3.25 -8.61
C LEU A 34 -3.98 -3.92 -8.51
N LEU A 35 -3.34 -4.23 -9.63
CA LEU A 35 -1.98 -4.80 -9.65
C LEU A 35 -0.99 -3.89 -8.93
N TRP A 36 -0.99 -2.59 -9.27
CA TRP A 36 -0.09 -1.64 -8.63
C TRP A 36 -0.39 -1.41 -7.15
N ALA A 37 -1.66 -1.42 -6.74
CA ALA A 37 -2.04 -1.32 -5.33
C ALA A 37 -1.51 -2.50 -4.50
N ILE A 38 -1.58 -3.73 -5.05
CA ILE A 38 -1.05 -4.93 -4.39
C ILE A 38 0.47 -4.89 -4.31
N VAL A 39 1.15 -4.59 -5.41
CA VAL A 39 2.62 -4.54 -5.46
C VAL A 39 3.16 -3.49 -4.49
N PHE A 40 2.67 -2.25 -4.56
CA PHE A 40 3.12 -1.19 -3.65
C PHE A 40 2.69 -1.44 -2.20
N GLY A 41 1.49 -1.97 -1.97
CA GLY A 41 1.04 -2.36 -0.65
C GLY A 41 1.93 -3.42 0.00
N GLY A 42 2.33 -4.44 -0.77
CA GLY A 42 3.27 -5.47 -0.32
C GLY A 42 4.65 -4.91 0.04
N CYS A 43 5.21 -4.04 -0.80
CA CYS A 43 6.47 -3.35 -0.49
C CYS A 43 6.36 -2.48 0.77
N ALA A 44 5.28 -1.70 0.91
CA ALA A 44 5.04 -0.86 2.09
C ALA A 44 4.89 -1.69 3.37
N ALA A 45 4.23 -2.85 3.29
CA ALA A 45 4.14 -3.80 4.42
C ALA A 45 5.52 -4.32 4.83
N GLY A 46 6.35 -4.72 3.86
CA GLY A 46 7.71 -5.20 4.13
C GLY A 46 8.59 -4.15 4.80
N LEU A 47 8.56 -2.91 4.31
CA LEU A 47 9.30 -1.79 4.91
C LEU A 47 8.80 -1.47 6.32
N ALA A 48 7.49 -1.40 6.53
CA ALA A 48 6.91 -1.12 7.84
C ALA A 48 7.20 -2.25 8.85
N TYR A 49 7.20 -3.52 8.40
CA TYR A 49 7.60 -4.67 9.21
C TYR A 49 9.06 -4.58 9.64
N SER A 50 9.97 -4.27 8.71
CA SER A 50 11.39 -4.07 9.02
C SER A 50 11.61 -2.94 10.03
N GLN A 51 10.87 -1.83 9.91
CA GLN A 51 10.93 -0.72 10.86
C GLN A 51 10.37 -1.06 12.24
N ALA A 52 9.33 -1.91 12.29
CA ALA A 52 8.72 -2.35 13.54
C ALA A 52 9.55 -3.40 14.30
N ASN A 53 10.41 -4.14 13.61
CA ASN A 53 11.27 -5.20 14.14
C ASN A 53 12.76 -4.76 14.27
N ARG A 54 13.00 -3.46 14.31
CA ARG A 54 14.32 -2.86 14.55
C ARG A 54 14.48 -2.47 16.01
#